data_AF-A0A382E9D8-F1
#
_entry.id   AF-A0A382E9D8-F1
#
_cell.length_a   1.000
_cell.length_b   1.000
_cell.length_c   1.000
_cell.angle_alpha   90.00
_cell.angle_beta   90.00
_cell.angle_gamma   90.00
#
_symmetry.space_group_name_H-M   'P 1'
#
loop_
_entity.id
_entity.type
_entity.pdbx_description
1 polymer ?
#
loop_
_entity_poly.entity_id
_entity_poly.type
_entity_poly.pdbx_seq_one_letter_code
_entity_poly.pdbx_strand_id
1 'polypeptide(L)'
;MRAGLPPLLEFLDGTHVETSGDWERRRSQIRRLMCQYFIGDFPDVVPTIIGVQTLEEISKTDGSIRKRIQLVFNTPNRVSMDVWVWIPFGHSPAPILLTQPRDYQIPWAEDALSRGYLVCLYPGVDSYHQEADYPRYESVWND
;
A
#
# COMPACT_ATOMS: atom_id res chain seq x y z
N MET A 1 19.11 24.16 -23.71
CA MET A 1 18.78 24.28 -22.28
C MET A 1 18.59 22.85 -21.77
N ARG A 2 19.44 22.34 -20.88
CA ARG A 2 19.22 21.00 -20.30
C ARG A 2 18.02 21.12 -19.35
N ALA A 3 16.94 20.41 -19.64
CA ALA A 3 15.79 20.34 -18.75
C ALA A 3 16.24 19.68 -17.44
N GLY A 4 16.39 20.47 -16.38
CA GLY A 4 16.64 19.97 -15.03
C GLY A 4 15.36 19.48 -14.38
N LEU A 5 15.48 18.90 -13.18
CA LEU A 5 14.32 18.62 -12.34
C LEU A 5 13.62 19.94 -11.96
N PRO A 6 12.28 19.96 -11.85
CA PRO A 6 11.55 21.14 -11.37
C PRO A 6 12.02 21.56 -9.97
N PRO A 7 12.06 22.88 -9.68
CA PRO A 7 12.47 23.37 -8.36
C PRO A 7 11.47 22.94 -7.28
N LEU A 8 11.99 22.29 -6.23
CA LEU A 8 11.16 21.78 -5.13
C LEU A 8 10.57 22.93 -4.29
N LEU A 9 11.40 23.94 -3.98
CA LEU A 9 11.10 25.05 -3.07
C LEU A 9 10.63 26.33 -3.79
N GLU A 10 9.99 26.16 -4.94
CA GLU A 10 9.41 27.24 -5.73
C GLU A 10 7.99 26.82 -6.16
N PHE A 11 7.04 27.74 -6.00
CA PHE A 11 5.67 27.57 -6.48
C PHE A 11 5.59 27.80 -8.00
N LEU A 12 4.49 27.35 -8.63
CA LEU A 12 4.27 27.56 -10.08
C LEU A 12 4.16 29.04 -10.50
N ASP A 13 3.91 29.95 -9.55
CA ASP A 13 3.88 31.39 -9.80
C ASP A 13 5.26 32.07 -9.61
N GLY A 14 6.31 31.28 -9.33
CA GLY A 14 7.67 31.76 -9.12
C GLY A 14 7.98 32.20 -7.68
N THR A 15 7.03 32.15 -6.75
CA THR A 15 7.29 32.48 -5.34
C THR A 15 8.03 31.35 -4.62
N HIS A 16 8.73 31.67 -3.53
CA HIS A 16 9.56 30.70 -2.80
C HIS A 16 8.84 30.07 -1.60
N VAL A 17 9.28 28.85 -1.25
CA VAL A 17 8.88 28.15 -0.03
C VAL A 17 9.90 28.47 1.07
N GLU A 18 9.49 29.25 2.07
CA GLU A 18 10.39 29.72 3.14
C GLU A 18 10.01 29.16 4.52
N THR A 19 8.72 28.81 4.70
CA THR A 19 8.18 28.34 5.97
C THR A 19 7.57 26.95 5.88
N SER A 20 7.34 26.31 7.03
CA SER A 20 6.57 25.07 7.12
C SER A 20 5.14 25.22 6.58
N GLY A 21 4.53 26.40 6.76
CA GLY A 21 3.22 26.72 6.17
C GLY A 21 3.26 26.76 4.64
N ASP A 22 4.31 27.34 4.07
CA ASP A 22 4.51 27.33 2.61
C ASP A 22 4.73 25.91 2.10
N TRP A 23 5.46 25.09 2.85
CA TRP A 23 5.69 23.69 2.49
C TRP A 23 4.39 22.90 2.39
N GLU A 24 3.44 23.05 3.32
CA GLU A 24 2.15 22.35 3.21
C GLU A 24 1.35 22.80 1.97
N ARG A 25 1.42 24.09 1.61
CA ARG A 25 0.83 24.59 0.35
C ARG A 25 1.54 24.01 -0.87
N ARG A 26 2.87 23.99 -0.89
CA ARG A 26 3.66 23.44 -1.99
C ARG A 26 3.44 21.94 -2.15
N ARG A 27 3.41 21.18 -1.05
CA ARG A 27 3.11 19.74 -1.03
C ARG A 27 1.73 19.45 -1.61
N SER A 28 0.74 20.27 -1.29
CA SER A 28 -0.61 20.17 -1.88
C SER A 28 -0.60 20.48 -3.38
N GLN A 29 0.17 21.48 -3.82
CA GLN A 29 0.36 21.78 -5.24
C GLN A 29 1.06 20.62 -5.99
N ILE A 30 2.10 20.04 -5.41
CA ILE A 30 2.81 18.87 -5.97
C ILE A 30 1.86 17.68 -6.09
N ARG A 31 1.06 17.38 -5.07
CA ARG A 31 0.05 16.30 -5.14
C ARG A 31 -0.92 16.49 -6.29
N ARG A 32 -1.46 17.70 -6.46
CA ARG A 32 -2.35 18.00 -7.59
C ARG A 32 -1.66 17.83 -8.93
N LEU A 33 -0.41 18.27 -9.06
CA LEU A 33 0.37 18.07 -10.28
C LEU A 33 0.63 16.58 -10.56
N MET A 34 0.92 15.78 -9.53
CA MET A 34 1.09 14.33 -9.67
C MET A 34 -0.20 13.66 -10.17
N CYS A 35 -1.35 13.99 -9.58
CA CYS A 35 -2.64 13.47 -10.04
C CYS A 35 -2.95 13.90 -11.48
N GLN A 36 -2.80 15.20 -11.78
CA GLN A 36 -3.14 15.76 -13.08
C GLN A 36 -2.27 15.19 -14.23
N TYR A 37 -0.99 14.95 -13.98
CA TYR A 37 -0.04 14.64 -15.05
C TYR A 37 0.54 13.21 -15.04
N PHE A 38 0.44 12.47 -13.93
CA PHE A 38 1.11 11.17 -13.79
C PHE A 38 0.19 10.03 -13.38
N ILE A 39 -0.56 10.17 -12.30
CA ILE A 39 -1.22 9.03 -11.64
C ILE A 39 -2.75 9.03 -11.75
N GLY A 40 -3.34 10.08 -12.34
CA GLY A 40 -4.79 10.28 -12.36
C GLY A 40 -5.35 10.73 -11.00
N ASP A 41 -6.67 10.88 -10.94
CA ASP A 41 -7.37 11.29 -9.73
C ASP A 41 -7.81 10.09 -8.90
N PHE A 42 -7.82 10.28 -7.57
CA PHE A 42 -8.47 9.36 -6.66
C PHE A 42 -10.00 9.46 -6.83
N PRO A 43 -10.76 8.37 -6.59
CA PRO A 43 -12.22 8.45 -6.66
C PRO A 43 -12.76 9.41 -5.59
N ASP A 44 -13.79 10.20 -5.95
CA ASP A 44 -14.47 11.12 -5.03
C ASP A 44 -15.07 10.39 -3.82
N VAL A 45 -15.50 9.14 -4.03
CA VAL A 45 -16.03 8.26 -3.00
C VAL A 45 -15.13 7.04 -2.89
N VAL A 46 -14.41 6.94 -1.78
CA VAL A 46 -13.62 5.74 -1.45
C VAL A 46 -14.58 4.65 -0.98
N PRO A 47 -14.64 3.47 -1.64
CA PRO A 47 -15.51 2.38 -1.22
C PRO A 47 -15.18 1.90 0.19
N THR A 48 -16.20 1.73 1.04
CA THR A 48 -16.03 1.16 2.38
C THR A 48 -15.88 -0.36 2.31
N ILE A 49 -15.22 -0.96 3.30
CA ILE A 49 -15.21 -2.42 3.46
C ILE A 49 -16.52 -2.84 4.12
N ILE A 50 -17.26 -3.76 3.49
CA ILE A 50 -18.56 -4.26 3.95
C ILE A 50 -18.54 -5.75 4.31
N GLY A 51 -17.44 -6.44 4.04
CA GLY A 51 -17.25 -7.84 4.40
C GLY A 51 -15.78 -8.15 4.63
N VAL A 52 -15.50 -8.98 5.63
CA VAL A 52 -14.18 -9.50 5.95
C VAL A 52 -14.32 -10.99 6.22
N GLN A 53 -13.58 -11.82 5.48
CA GLN A 53 -13.60 -13.27 5.65
C GLN A 53 -12.17 -13.78 5.77
N THR A 54 -11.87 -14.59 6.79
CA THR A 54 -10.61 -15.35 6.83
C THR A 54 -10.78 -16.58 5.94
N LEU A 55 -9.98 -16.66 4.88
CA LEU A 55 -9.97 -17.77 3.94
C LEU A 55 -9.00 -18.88 4.37
N GLU A 56 -7.94 -18.48 5.06
CA GLU A 56 -6.85 -19.39 5.46
C GLU A 56 -6.16 -18.87 6.70
N GLU A 57 -5.69 -19.78 7.55
CA GLU A 57 -4.90 -19.48 8.74
C GLU A 57 -3.83 -20.55 8.95
N ILE A 58 -2.58 -20.11 9.10
CA ILE A 58 -1.40 -20.96 9.27
C ILE A 58 -0.68 -20.53 10.54
N SER A 59 -0.61 -21.41 11.52
CA SER A 59 0.27 -21.24 12.68
C SER A 59 1.67 -21.73 12.35
N LYS A 60 2.70 -20.95 12.70
CA LYS A 60 4.11 -21.28 12.49
C LYS A 60 4.75 -21.71 13.81
N THR A 61 5.89 -22.40 13.73
CA THR A 61 6.61 -22.94 14.89
C THR A 61 7.25 -21.85 15.76
N ASP A 62 7.45 -20.65 15.21
CA ASP A 62 7.90 -19.46 15.94
C ASP A 62 6.76 -18.76 16.72
N GLY A 63 5.54 -19.32 16.69
CA GLY A 63 4.36 -18.78 17.34
C GLY A 63 3.65 -17.68 16.54
N SER A 64 4.16 -17.30 15.37
CA SER A 64 3.49 -16.37 14.47
C SER A 64 2.32 -17.02 13.74
N ILE A 65 1.37 -16.20 13.27
CA ILE A 65 0.20 -16.65 12.51
C ILE A 65 0.17 -15.93 11.17
N ARG A 66 -0.08 -16.65 10.08
CA ARG A 66 -0.36 -16.07 8.76
C ARG A 66 -1.83 -16.27 8.45
N LYS A 67 -2.56 -15.20 8.14
CA LYS A 67 -3.97 -15.25 7.73
C LYS A 67 -4.13 -14.72 6.33
N ARG A 68 -4.81 -15.45 5.45
CA ARG A 68 -5.31 -14.89 4.19
C ARG A 68 -6.73 -14.39 4.42
N ILE A 69 -6.94 -13.11 4.20
CA ILE A 69 -8.19 -12.42 4.49
C ILE A 69 -8.74 -11.83 3.20
N GLN A 70 -9.99 -12.15 2.88
CA GLN A 70 -10.74 -11.49 1.82
C GLN A 70 -11.44 -10.25 2.36
N LEU A 71 -11.26 -9.14 1.67
CA LEU A 71 -11.94 -7.87 1.89
C LEU A 71 -12.96 -7.66 0.77
N VAL A 72 -14.21 -7.39 1.13
CA VAL A 72 -15.28 -7.09 0.18
C VAL A 72 -15.64 -5.61 0.28
N PHE A 73 -15.56 -4.89 -0.84
CA PHE A 73 -15.79 -3.46 -0.90
C PHE A 73 -17.23 -3.12 -1.30
N ASN A 74 -17.70 -1.98 -0.81
CA ASN A 74 -18.99 -1.41 -1.15
C ASN A 74 -18.95 -0.75 -2.54
N THR A 75 -18.88 -1.57 -3.57
CA THR A 75 -18.95 -1.18 -4.97
C THR A 75 -20.17 -1.83 -5.62
N PRO A 76 -20.67 -1.33 -6.77
CA PRO A 76 -21.83 -1.91 -7.46
C PRO A 76 -21.70 -3.42 -7.70
N ASN A 77 -20.50 -3.89 -8.02
CA ASN A 77 -20.19 -5.30 -8.30
C ASN A 77 -19.63 -6.06 -7.09
N ARG A 78 -19.57 -5.43 -5.90
CA ARG A 78 -18.99 -6.01 -4.67
C ARG A 78 -17.60 -6.62 -4.90
N VAL A 79 -16.75 -5.84 -5.58
CA VAL A 79 -15.34 -6.21 -5.83
C VAL A 79 -14.69 -6.61 -4.51
N SER A 80 -13.89 -7.67 -4.57
CA SER A 80 -13.19 -8.21 -3.41
C SER A 80 -11.73 -8.43 -3.73
N MET A 81 -10.87 -8.32 -2.72
CA MET A 81 -9.46 -8.69 -2.84
C MET A 81 -8.98 -9.44 -1.62
N ASP A 82 -8.01 -10.33 -1.84
CA ASP A 82 -7.35 -11.06 -0.77
C ASP A 82 -6.09 -10.32 -0.33
N VAL A 83 -5.85 -10.27 0.96
CA VAL A 83 -4.60 -9.80 1.58
C VAL A 83 -4.07 -10.86 2.51
N TRP A 84 -2.76 -10.92 2.72
CA TRP A 84 -2.17 -11.72 3.80
C TRP A 84 -1.85 -10.83 4.99
N VAL A 85 -2.32 -11.22 6.17
CA VAL A 85 -2.00 -10.60 7.44
C VAL A 85 -1.17 -11.55 8.28
N TRP A 86 0.01 -11.09 8.63
CA TRP A 86 1.08 -11.80 9.29
C TRP A 86 1.20 -11.24 10.70
N ILE A 87 0.92 -12.08 11.70
CA ILE A 87 0.77 -11.68 13.09
C ILE A 87 1.94 -12.25 13.88
N PRO A 88 2.79 -11.40 14.50
CA PRO A 88 3.93 -11.86 15.26
C PRO A 88 3.48 -12.53 16.56
N PHE A 89 4.34 -13.37 17.13
CA PHE A 89 4.14 -13.86 18.49
C PHE A 89 4.33 -12.71 19.49
N GLY A 90 3.40 -12.53 20.43
CA GLY A 90 3.50 -11.52 21.49
C GLY A 90 2.32 -10.55 21.57
N HIS A 91 2.55 -9.37 22.13
CA HIS A 91 1.50 -8.43 22.52
C HIS A 91 1.08 -7.44 21.42
N SER A 92 -0.19 -7.06 21.46
CA SER A 92 -0.88 -6.08 20.59
C SER A 92 -1.20 -4.81 21.40
N PRO A 93 -1.25 -3.59 20.81
CA PRO A 93 -1.11 -3.29 19.37
C PRO A 93 0.34 -3.28 18.89
N ALA A 94 0.55 -3.86 17.70
CA ALA A 94 1.83 -3.86 17.01
C ALA A 94 1.82 -2.85 15.84
N PRO A 95 2.95 -2.20 15.52
CA PRO A 95 3.09 -1.43 14.29
C PRO A 95 2.90 -2.34 13.06
N ILE A 96 2.39 -1.79 11.96
CA ILE A 96 2.13 -2.55 10.72
C ILE A 96 3.14 -2.14 9.65
N LEU A 97 3.80 -3.12 9.03
CA LEU A 97 4.43 -2.97 7.73
C LEU A 97 3.42 -3.34 6.64
N LEU A 98 3.07 -2.38 5.79
CA LEU A 98 2.32 -2.62 4.55
C LEU A 98 3.32 -2.76 3.41
N THR A 99 3.30 -3.88 2.71
CA THR A 99 4.19 -4.12 1.55
C THR A 99 3.54 -5.06 0.55
N GLN A 100 4.14 -5.22 -0.62
CA GLN A 100 3.71 -6.19 -1.62
C GLN A 100 4.55 -7.46 -1.50
N PRO A 101 4.03 -8.64 -1.90
CA PRO A 101 4.74 -9.89 -1.70
C PRO A 101 5.79 -10.16 -2.79
N ARG A 102 6.69 -9.22 -3.08
CA ARG A 102 7.80 -9.47 -4.03
C ARG A 102 8.89 -10.33 -3.41
N ASP A 103 9.58 -11.10 -4.24
CA ASP A 103 10.77 -11.88 -3.88
C ASP A 103 11.76 -11.14 -2.96
N TYR A 104 12.04 -9.86 -3.20
CA TYR A 104 12.93 -9.05 -2.34
C TYR A 104 12.22 -8.35 -1.16
N GLN A 105 10.89 -8.23 -1.17
CA GLN A 105 10.10 -7.61 -0.10
C GLN A 105 9.65 -8.64 0.95
N ILE A 106 9.45 -9.90 0.57
CA ILE A 106 9.10 -10.99 1.48
C ILE A 106 10.14 -11.14 2.61
N PRO A 107 11.47 -11.10 2.35
CA PRO A 107 12.46 -11.07 3.42
C PRO A 107 12.30 -9.89 4.38
N TRP A 108 11.91 -8.71 3.90
CA TRP A 108 11.63 -7.55 4.77
C TRP A 108 10.40 -7.76 5.64
N ALA A 109 9.38 -8.44 5.10
CA ALA A 109 8.20 -8.85 5.86
C ALA A 109 8.56 -9.85 6.97
N GLU A 110 9.42 -10.82 6.69
CA GLU A 110 9.93 -11.76 7.69
C GLU A 110 10.74 -11.05 8.79
N ASP A 111 11.64 -10.14 8.39
CA ASP A 111 12.42 -9.34 9.34
C ASP A 111 11.52 -8.45 10.22
N ALA A 112 10.52 -7.80 9.63
CA ALA A 112 9.57 -6.98 10.38
C ALA A 112 8.76 -7.81 11.38
N LEU A 113 8.26 -8.97 10.94
CA LEU A 113 7.54 -9.89 11.82
C LEU A 113 8.40 -10.33 13.00
N SER A 114 9.66 -10.72 12.76
CA SER A 114 10.57 -11.16 13.82
C SER A 114 10.83 -10.08 14.87
N ARG A 115 10.64 -8.80 14.51
CA ARG A 115 10.77 -7.63 15.38
C ARG A 115 9.46 -7.23 16.07
N GLY A 116 8.39 -8.01 15.88
CA GLY A 116 7.09 -7.76 16.50
C GLY A 116 6.18 -6.84 15.69
N TYR A 117 6.43 -6.64 14.39
CA TYR A 117 5.51 -5.91 13.52
C TYR A 117 4.44 -6.87 12.99
N LEU A 118 3.21 -6.38 12.89
CA LEU A 118 2.23 -6.95 11.96
C LEU A 118 2.74 -6.70 10.54
N VAL A 119 2.54 -7.66 9.64
CA VAL A 119 2.76 -7.43 8.21
C VAL A 119 1.47 -7.64 7.46
N CYS A 120 1.18 -6.76 6.51
CA CYS A 120 0.07 -6.90 5.58
C CYS A 120 0.63 -6.88 4.16
N LEU A 121 0.53 -8.02 3.48
CA LEU A 121 0.87 -8.18 2.08
C LEU A 121 -0.38 -7.94 1.25
N TYR A 122 -0.39 -6.86 0.49
CA TYR A 122 -1.53 -6.46 -0.34
C TYR A 122 -1.26 -6.67 -1.84
N PRO A 123 -2.31 -6.87 -2.65
CA PRO A 123 -2.18 -6.98 -4.09
C PRO A 123 -1.85 -5.61 -4.67
N GLY A 124 -0.71 -5.51 -5.33
CA GLY A 124 -0.16 -4.26 -5.86
C GLY A 124 1.24 -4.43 -6.43
N VAL A 125 1.58 -5.65 -6.83
CA VAL A 125 2.80 -5.92 -7.57
C VAL A 125 2.54 -5.53 -9.04
N ASP A 126 3.59 -5.08 -9.71
CA ASP A 126 3.52 -4.78 -11.13
C ASP A 126 3.24 -6.05 -11.97
N SER A 127 2.56 -5.88 -13.11
CA SER A 127 2.02 -6.99 -13.94
C SER A 127 3.08 -7.92 -14.53
N TYR A 128 4.34 -7.50 -14.57
CA TYR A 128 5.47 -8.32 -15.00
C TYR A 128 5.96 -9.31 -13.93
N HIS A 129 5.32 -9.34 -12.76
CA HIS A 129 5.84 -10.07 -11.62
C HIS A 129 4.79 -10.92 -10.94
N GLN A 130 5.06 -12.22 -10.95
CA GLN A 130 4.17 -13.25 -10.46
C GLN A 130 4.87 -13.99 -9.33
N GLU A 131 4.17 -14.08 -8.22
CA GLU A 131 4.69 -14.69 -7.00
C GLU A 131 3.81 -15.90 -6.74
N ALA A 132 4.40 -17.10 -6.82
CA ALA A 132 3.64 -18.35 -6.88
C ALA A 132 2.70 -18.55 -5.67
N ASP A 133 3.13 -18.08 -4.50
CA ASP A 133 2.37 -18.16 -3.24
C ASP A 133 1.30 -17.05 -3.11
N TYR A 134 1.29 -16.07 -4.03
CA TYR A 134 0.39 -14.92 -4.05
C TYR A 134 -0.24 -14.73 -5.44
N PRO A 135 -0.95 -15.75 -5.95
CA PRO A 135 -1.52 -15.67 -7.29
C PRO A 135 -2.51 -14.51 -7.40
N ARG A 136 -2.51 -13.84 -8.57
CA ARG A 136 -3.41 -12.73 -8.93
C ARG A 136 -3.11 -11.39 -8.27
N TYR A 137 -2.09 -11.30 -7.42
CA TYR A 137 -1.71 -10.03 -6.78
C TYR A 137 -1.20 -8.99 -7.80
N GLU A 138 -0.81 -9.46 -8.99
CA GLU A 138 -0.37 -8.69 -10.16
C GLU A 138 -1.49 -8.31 -11.13
N SER A 139 -2.73 -8.71 -10.83
CA SER A 139 -3.84 -8.58 -11.77
C SER A 139 -5.21 -8.36 -11.12
N VAL A 140 -5.25 -8.02 -9.82
CA VAL A 140 -6.49 -7.83 -9.04
C VAL A 140 -7.45 -6.77 -9.63
N TRP A 141 -6.94 -5.85 -10.45
CA TRP A 141 -7.73 -4.81 -11.11
C TRP A 141 -8.40 -5.26 -12.42
N ASN A 142 -8.18 -6.51 -12.86
CA ASN A 142 -8.78 -7.04 -14.08
C ASN A 142 -10.16 -7.68 -13.87
N ASP A 143 -10.64 -7.76 -12.62
CA ASP A 143 -11.89 -8.41 -12.21
C ASP A 143 -13.14 -7.50 -12.26
#